data_AF-A0A842XNG0-F1
#
_entry.id   AF-A0A842XNG0-F1
#
_cell.length_a   1.000
_cell.length_b   1.000
_cell.length_c   1.000
_cell.angle_alpha   90.00
_cell.angle_beta   90.00
_cell.angle_gamma   90.00
#
_symmetry.space_group_name_H-M   'P 1'
#
loop_
_entity.id
_entity.type
_entity.pdbx_description
1 polymer ?
#
loop_
_entity_poly.entity_id
_entity_poly.type
_entity_poly.pdbx_seq_one_letter_code
_entity_poly.pdbx_strand_id
1 'polypeptide(L)'
;MVKLAQEITMKEAPEEALSVVLKTYLEQKIAECQEEIKRLEEKYGMSINEFYEKLGDEFSLSWEHEKDYMGWEAATTNLRYFKEALKNLEKELRKRNKIS
;
A
#
# COMPACT_ATOMS: atom_id res chain seq x y z
N MET A 1 5.52 18.18 16.07
CA MET A 1 4.96 17.31 15.01
C MET A 1 3.85 18.02 14.23
N VAL A 2 2.76 18.48 14.85
CA VAL A 2 1.67 19.19 14.14
C VAL A 2 2.13 20.47 13.44
N LYS A 3 2.90 21.33 14.12
CA LYS A 3 3.48 22.54 13.50
C LYS A 3 4.30 22.25 12.24
N LEU A 4 5.12 21.21 12.28
CA LEU A 4 5.91 20.77 11.13
C LEU A 4 5.01 20.29 9.99
N ALA A 5 3.93 19.55 10.28
CA ALA A 5 2.97 19.16 9.26
C ALA A 5 2.29 20.38 8.61
N GLN A 6 1.91 21.39 9.40
CA GLN A 6 1.33 22.64 8.90
C GLN A 6 2.31 23.39 8.00
N GLU A 7 3.58 23.48 8.40
CA GLU A 7 4.66 24.12 7.63
C GLU A 7 4.88 23.42 6.28
N ILE A 8 5.08 22.10 6.26
CA ILE A 8 5.41 21.37 5.01
C ILE A 8 4.22 21.26 4.05
N THR A 9 2.98 21.32 4.57
CA THR A 9 1.76 21.24 3.75
C THR A 9 1.17 22.60 3.41
N MET A 10 1.70 23.69 4.01
CA MET A 10 1.14 25.03 3.95
C MET A 10 -0.34 25.10 4.36
N LYS A 11 -0.72 24.29 5.36
CA LYS A 11 -2.09 24.23 5.90
C LYS A 11 -2.13 24.80 7.30
N GLU A 12 -2.94 25.83 7.51
CA GLU A 12 -3.12 26.44 8.83
C GLU A 12 -3.95 25.56 9.76
N ALA A 13 -4.94 24.83 9.25
CA ALA A 13 -5.74 23.91 10.05
C ALA A 13 -4.94 22.61 10.33
N PRO A 14 -4.71 22.24 11.61
CA PRO A 14 -3.98 21.01 11.98
C PRO A 14 -4.52 19.74 11.31
N GLU A 15 -5.83 19.59 11.23
CA GLU A 15 -6.50 18.45 10.65
C GLU A 15 -6.31 18.39 9.12
N GLU A 16 -6.32 19.54 8.44
CA GLU A 16 -6.02 19.61 7.01
C GLU A 16 -4.57 19.21 6.75
N ALA A 17 -3.64 19.77 7.52
CA ALA A 17 -2.22 19.42 7.43
C ALA A 17 -2.00 17.91 7.62
N LEU A 18 -2.62 17.33 8.65
CA LEU A 18 -2.51 15.90 8.94
C LEU A 18 -3.15 15.05 7.82
N SER A 19 -4.28 15.49 7.26
CA SER A 19 -4.95 14.76 6.18
C SER A 19 -4.10 14.65 4.92
N VAL A 20 -3.36 15.71 4.58
CA VAL A 20 -2.43 15.71 3.45
C VAL A 20 -1.29 14.73 3.72
N VAL A 21 -0.66 14.80 4.89
CA VAL A 21 0.45 13.89 5.26
C VAL A 21 -0.01 12.42 5.23
N LEU A 22 -1.16 12.10 5.83
CA LEU A 22 -1.70 10.75 5.85
C LEU A 22 -2.04 10.24 4.44
N LYS A 23 -2.64 11.09 3.61
CA LYS A 23 -2.96 10.75 2.22
C LYS A 23 -1.68 10.43 1.44
N THR A 24 -0.68 11.31 1.49
CA THR A 24 0.60 11.11 0.81
C THR A 24 1.30 9.83 1.29
N TYR A 25 1.29 9.56 2.59
CA TYR A 25 1.87 8.33 3.14
C TYR A 25 1.16 7.08 2.60
N LEU A 26 -0.17 7.07 2.58
CA LEU A 26 -0.95 5.94 2.07
C LEU A 26 -0.73 5.73 0.57
N GLU A 27 -0.71 6.81 -0.22
CA GLU A 27 -0.42 6.75 -1.65
C GLU A 27 0.98 6.18 -1.93
N GLN A 28 1.99 6.63 -1.17
CA GLN A 28 3.35 6.08 -1.26
C GLN A 28 3.37 4.58 -0.92
N LYS A 29 2.72 4.16 0.18
CA LYS A 29 2.68 2.75 0.57
C LYS A 29 1.95 1.86 -0.44
N ILE A 30 0.90 2.39 -1.06
CA ILE A 30 0.20 1.72 -2.16
C ILE A 30 1.15 1.53 -3.35
N ALA A 31 1.87 2.58 -3.75
CA ALA A 31 2.82 2.51 -4.86
C ALA A 31 3.94 1.48 -4.60
N GLU A 32 4.55 1.51 -3.41
CA GLU A 32 5.56 0.53 -2.99
C GLU A 32 5.05 -0.92 -3.09
N CYS A 33 3.82 -1.18 -2.63
CA CYS A 33 3.22 -2.52 -2.73
C CYS A 33 2.94 -2.92 -4.19
N GLN A 34 2.49 -1.97 -5.03
CA GLN A 34 2.24 -2.24 -6.45
C GLN A 34 3.53 -2.53 -7.22
N GLU A 35 4.60 -1.81 -6.92
CA GLU A 35 5.93 -2.04 -7.52
C GLU A 35 6.49 -3.41 -7.11
N GLU A 36 6.34 -3.79 -5.84
CA GLU A 36 6.74 -5.12 -5.34
C GLU A 36 6.00 -6.25 -6.06
N ILE A 37 4.67 -6.16 -6.12
CA ILE A 37 3.82 -7.13 -6.83
C ILE A 37 4.23 -7.22 -8.29
N LYS A 38 4.35 -6.08 -8.97
CA LYS A 38 4.73 -6.04 -10.39
C LYS A 38 6.10 -6.65 -10.63
N ARG A 39 7.09 -6.36 -9.78
CA ARG A 39 8.43 -6.93 -9.91
C ARG A 39 8.41 -8.46 -9.81
N LEU A 40 7.59 -9.01 -8.91
CA LEU A 40 7.45 -10.45 -8.75
C LEU A 40 6.66 -11.08 -9.91
N GLU A 41 5.59 -10.42 -10.38
CA GLU A 41 4.87 -10.81 -11.59
C GLU A 41 5.80 -10.87 -12.81
N GLU A 42 6.68 -9.88 -12.96
CA GLU A 42 7.69 -9.84 -14.04
C GLU A 42 8.79 -10.89 -13.85
N LYS A 43 9.22 -11.16 -12.61
CA LYS A 43 10.25 -12.18 -12.30
C LYS A 43 9.79 -13.58 -12.69
N TYR A 44 8.54 -13.91 -12.39
CA TYR A 44 8.01 -15.27 -12.58
C TYR A 44 7.13 -15.40 -13.83
N GLY A 45 6.75 -14.30 -14.46
CA GLY A 45 5.89 -14.29 -15.65
C GLY A 45 4.46 -14.77 -15.37
N MET A 46 4.00 -14.65 -14.13
CA MET A 46 2.70 -15.17 -13.67
C MET A 46 2.18 -14.38 -12.47
N SER A 47 0.93 -14.60 -12.09
CA SER A 47 0.33 -14.06 -10.89
C SER A 47 0.74 -14.83 -9.62
N ILE A 48 0.55 -14.23 -8.44
CA ILE A 48 0.82 -14.89 -7.14
C ILE A 48 0.07 -16.22 -6.98
N ASN A 49 -1.17 -16.31 -7.48
CA ASN A 49 -1.99 -17.51 -7.36
C ASN A 49 -1.40 -18.65 -8.20
N GLU A 50 -1.01 -18.34 -9.45
CA GLU A 50 -0.33 -19.31 -10.33
C GLU A 50 1.02 -19.73 -9.76
N PHE A 51 1.78 -18.79 -9.18
CA PHE A 51 3.05 -19.09 -8.53
C PHE A 51 2.86 -20.04 -7.34
N TYR A 52 1.84 -19.80 -6.51
CA TYR A 52 1.52 -20.64 -5.36
C TYR A 52 1.15 -22.07 -5.78
N GLU A 53 0.33 -22.23 -6.82
CA GLU A 53 -0.05 -23.56 -7.34
C GLU A 53 1.14 -24.37 -7.85
N LYS A 54 2.18 -23.68 -8.35
CA LYS A 54 3.40 -24.28 -8.90
C LYS A 54 4.51 -24.46 -7.85
N LEU A 55 4.36 -23.89 -6.65
CA LEU A 55 5.35 -23.95 -5.58
C LEU A 55 5.36 -25.35 -4.94
N GLY A 56 6.53 -25.98 -4.88
CA GLY A 56 6.73 -27.36 -4.45
C GLY A 56 6.62 -28.40 -5.57
N ASP A 57 6.24 -27.99 -6.79
CA ASP A 57 6.18 -28.83 -7.97
C ASP A 57 7.13 -28.33 -9.07
N GLU A 58 6.74 -27.30 -9.82
CA GLU A 58 7.58 -26.68 -10.86
C GLU A 58 8.63 -25.72 -10.26
N PHE A 59 8.34 -25.11 -9.11
CA PHE A 59 9.29 -24.30 -8.35
C PHE A 59 9.67 -25.01 -7.06
N SER A 60 10.97 -25.21 -6.82
CA SER A 60 11.44 -25.85 -5.58
C SER A 60 11.08 -25.03 -4.33
N LEU A 61 10.96 -25.69 -3.18
CA LEU A 61 10.87 -25.04 -1.87
C LEU A 61 12.25 -24.50 -1.42
N SER A 62 12.90 -23.76 -2.31
CA SER A 62 14.11 -23.04 -1.95
C SER A 62 13.75 -21.86 -1.06
N TRP A 63 14.67 -21.47 -0.18
CA TRP A 63 14.49 -20.28 0.64
C TRP A 63 14.17 -19.03 -0.19
N GLU A 64 14.70 -18.93 -1.41
CA GLU A 64 14.42 -17.82 -2.32
C GLU A 64 12.95 -17.82 -2.77
N HIS A 65 12.43 -18.95 -3.27
CA HIS A 65 11.05 -19.04 -3.72
C HIS A 65 10.05 -18.85 -2.58
N GLU A 66 10.33 -19.41 -1.40
CA GLU A 66 9.49 -19.20 -0.22
C GLU A 66 9.50 -17.73 0.22
N LYS A 67 10.67 -17.09 0.24
CA LYS A 67 10.79 -15.66 0.58
C LYS A 67 10.04 -14.78 -0.41
N ASP A 68 10.14 -15.07 -1.70
CA ASP A 68 9.43 -14.32 -2.73
C ASP A 68 7.92 -14.51 -2.61
N TYR A 69 7.44 -15.73 -2.36
CA TYR A 69 6.02 -15.99 -2.09
C TYR A 69 5.53 -15.17 -0.88
N MET A 70 6.25 -15.23 0.24
CA MET A 70 5.90 -14.48 1.46
C MET A 70 5.90 -12.97 1.21
N GLY A 71 6.88 -12.45 0.48
CA GLY A 71 6.96 -11.04 0.09
C GLY A 71 5.76 -10.62 -0.75
N TRP A 72 5.38 -11.45 -1.72
CA TRP A 72 4.24 -11.21 -2.60
C TRP A 72 2.91 -11.20 -1.84
N GLU A 73 2.71 -12.17 -0.95
CA GLU A 73 1.52 -12.28 -0.11
C GLU A 73 1.41 -11.05 0.81
N ALA A 74 2.52 -10.65 1.44
CA ALA A 74 2.58 -9.47 2.28
C ALA A 74 2.26 -8.19 1.48
N ALA A 75 2.84 -8.01 0.29
CA ALA A 75 2.57 -6.87 -0.57
C ALA A 75 1.10 -6.81 -1.01
N THR A 76 0.51 -7.95 -1.38
CA THR A 76 -0.90 -8.06 -1.77
C THR A 76 -1.84 -7.71 -0.61
N THR A 77 -1.54 -8.24 0.58
CA THR A 77 -2.32 -7.98 1.79
C THR A 77 -2.23 -6.51 2.21
N ASN A 78 -1.01 -5.96 2.22
CA ASN A 78 -0.76 -4.55 2.56
C ASN A 78 -1.40 -3.60 1.54
N LEU A 79 -1.35 -3.91 0.25
CA LEU A 79 -2.00 -3.12 -0.79
C LEU A 79 -3.51 -2.99 -0.53
N ARG A 80 -4.17 -4.10 -0.20
CA ARG A 80 -5.60 -4.11 0.14
C ARG A 80 -5.86 -3.24 1.38
N TYR A 81 -5.06 -3.42 2.43
CA TYR A 81 -5.19 -2.65 3.66
C TYR A 81 -5.03 -1.14 3.43
N PHE A 82 -3.98 -0.70 2.74
CA PHE A 82 -3.72 0.72 2.50
C PHE A 82 -4.76 1.36 1.58
N LYS A 83 -5.25 0.64 0.55
CA LYS A 83 -6.36 1.12 -0.28
C LYS A 83 -7.64 1.31 0.52
N GLU A 84 -7.94 0.42 1.45
CA GLU A 84 -9.10 0.56 2.34
C GLU A 84 -8.94 1.73 3.30
N ALA A 85 -7.76 1.89 3.90
CA ALA A 85 -7.45 3.02 4.77
C ALA A 85 -7.58 4.37 4.02
N LEU A 86 -7.07 4.47 2.78
CA LEU A 86 -7.20 5.66 1.95
C LEU A 86 -8.67 5.97 1.63
N LYS A 87 -9.44 4.94 1.24
CA LYS A 87 -10.89 5.09 1.00
C LYS A 87 -11.63 5.60 2.23
N ASN A 88 -11.26 5.13 3.42
CA ASN A 88 -11.87 5.58 4.67
C ASN A 88 -11.47 7.03 5.01
N LEU A 89 -10.21 7.42 4.81
CA LEU A 89 -9.75 8.80 4.96
C LEU A 89 -10.56 9.74 4.03
N GLU A 90 -10.71 9.39 2.76
CA GLU A 90 -11.47 10.19 1.79
C GLU A 90 -12.95 10.34 2.17
N LYS A 91 -13.57 9.29 2.72
CA LYS A 91 -14.95 9.37 3.22
C LYS A 91 -15.07 10.35 4.37
N GLU A 92 -14.15 10.32 5.33
CA GLU A 92 -14.16 11.23 6.47
C GLU A 92 -13.96 12.69 6.04
N LEU A 93 -13.06 12.94 5.09
CA LEU A 93 -12.87 14.29 4.52
C LEU A 93 -14.12 14.80 3.80
N ARG A 94 -14.80 13.94 3.03
CA ARG A 94 -16.06 14.30 2.35
C ARG A 94 -17.20 14.62 3.32
N LYS A 95 -17.31 13.88 4.42
CA LYS A 95 -18.33 14.15 5.45
C LYS A 95 -18.15 15.54 6.06
N ARG A 96 -16.90 15.92 6.35
CA ARG A 96 -16.57 17.23 6.92
C ARG A 96 -16.90 18.38 5.97
N ASN A 97 -16.56 18.24 4.69
CA ASN A 97 -16.84 19.27 3.67
C ASN A 97 -18.34 19.50 3.40
N LYS A 98 -19.22 18.60 3.86
CA LYS A 98 -20.69 18.77 3.76
C LYS A 98 -21.31 19.43 4.98
N ILE A 99 -20.56 19.55 6.08
CA ILE A 99 -21.03 20.08 7.37
C ILE A 99 -20.47 21.49 7.62
N SER A 100 -19.36 21.85 6.95
CA SER A 100 -18.86 23.23 6.79
C SER A 100 -19.61 23.98 5.70
#